data_AF-A0A6I9PUW1-F1
#
_entry.id   AF-A0A6I9PUW1-F1
#
_cell.length_a   1.000
_cell.length_b   1.000
_cell.length_c   1.000
_cell.angle_alpha   90.00
_cell.angle_beta   90.00
_cell.angle_gamma   90.00
#
_symmetry.space_group_name_H-M   'P 1'
#
loop_
_entity.id
_entity.type
_entity.pdbx_description
1 polymer ?
#
loop_
_entity_poly.entity_id
_entity_poly.type
_entity_poly.pdbx_seq_one_letter_code
_entity_poly.pdbx_strand_id
1 'polypeptide(L)'
;ATRDIGSALTRMCMRHRSIEAKLRQFTNALMESLINPLQDKIEDWKKTATQLDKDHAKEYKRSRHEIKKKSSDTMKLQKKARKEIQGRVDLQPQLDSAMQDVTDMCLLMEEMEKQAVRRALVEERGRFCTFIGFLQPVVNGEIAMLGEITHLQAIIDDLTVLTTDPHKLPPASEQ
;
A
#
# COMPACT_ATOMS: atom_id res chain seq x y z
N ALA A 1 -42.11 -26.10 -28.83
CA ALA A 1 -41.76 -24.68 -29.00
C ALA A 1 -42.08 -23.80 -27.78
N THR A 2 -43.34 -23.56 -27.39
CA THR A 2 -43.65 -22.66 -26.25
C THR A 2 -43.10 -23.18 -24.92
N ARG A 3 -43.04 -24.51 -24.74
CA ARG A 3 -42.37 -25.16 -23.60
C ARG A 3 -40.87 -24.85 -23.54
N ASP A 4 -40.22 -24.71 -24.70
CA ASP A 4 -38.79 -24.45 -24.82
C ASP A 4 -38.47 -22.99 -24.46
N ILE A 5 -39.34 -22.06 -24.87
CA ILE A 5 -39.32 -20.65 -24.42
C ILE A 5 -39.43 -20.57 -22.89
N GLY A 6 -40.43 -21.25 -22.30
CA GLY A 6 -40.59 -21.28 -20.84
C GLY A 6 -39.37 -21.87 -20.11
N SER A 7 -38.74 -22.87 -20.71
CA SER A 7 -37.51 -23.48 -20.17
C SER A 7 -36.33 -22.51 -20.23
N ALA A 8 -36.14 -21.78 -21.34
CA ALA A 8 -35.11 -20.77 -21.48
C ALA A 8 -35.31 -19.57 -20.53
N LEU A 9 -36.55 -19.11 -20.34
CA LEU A 9 -36.90 -18.08 -19.36
C LEU A 9 -36.62 -18.53 -17.92
N THR A 10 -36.87 -19.80 -17.61
CA THR A 10 -36.52 -20.38 -16.29
C THR A 10 -35.00 -20.36 -16.09
N ARG A 11 -34.20 -20.72 -17.10
CA ARG A 11 -32.73 -20.60 -17.03
C ARG A 11 -32.30 -19.15 -16.80
N MET A 12 -32.90 -18.19 -17.50
CA MET A 12 -32.61 -16.76 -17.32
C MET A 12 -32.85 -16.31 -15.88
N CYS A 13 -34.01 -16.66 -15.31
CA CYS A 13 -34.34 -16.33 -13.93
C CYS A 13 -33.33 -16.92 -12.93
N MET A 14 -32.93 -18.19 -13.12
CA MET A 14 -31.93 -18.83 -12.27
C MET A 14 -30.56 -18.16 -12.37
N ARG A 15 -30.16 -17.67 -13.56
CA ARG A 15 -28.93 -16.88 -13.71
C ARG A 15 -29.01 -15.53 -13.01
N HIS A 16 -30.12 -14.82 -13.12
CA HIS A 16 -30.31 -13.57 -12.36
C HIS A 16 -30.23 -13.78 -10.85
N ARG A 17 -30.74 -14.89 -10.31
CA ARG A 17 -30.58 -15.24 -8.89
C ARG A 17 -29.11 -15.48 -8.50
N SER A 18 -28.33 -16.12 -9.37
CA SER A 18 -26.87 -16.28 -9.18
C SER A 18 -26.16 -14.92 -9.10
N ILE A 19 -26.49 -14.02 -10.03
CA ILE A 19 -25.94 -12.66 -10.07
C ILE A 19 -26.31 -11.88 -8.81
N GLU A 20 -27.56 -11.95 -8.36
CA GLU A 20 -28.00 -11.29 -7.13
C GLU A 20 -27.19 -11.78 -5.92
N ALA A 21 -27.00 -13.10 -5.80
CA ALA A 21 -26.21 -13.68 -4.71
C ALA A 21 -24.75 -13.19 -4.74
N LYS A 22 -24.13 -13.15 -5.93
CA LYS A 22 -22.76 -12.63 -6.12
C LYS A 22 -22.67 -11.14 -5.84
N LEU A 23 -23.67 -10.35 -6.21
CA LEU A 23 -23.73 -8.92 -5.92
C LEU A 23 -23.80 -8.66 -4.42
N ARG A 24 -24.59 -9.46 -3.68
CA ARG A 24 -24.62 -9.40 -2.20
C ARG A 24 -23.25 -9.72 -1.61
N GLN A 25 -22.57 -10.76 -2.11
CA GLN A 25 -21.22 -11.12 -1.66
C GLN A 25 -20.19 -10.01 -1.97
N PHE A 26 -20.26 -9.41 -3.16
CA PHE A 26 -19.41 -8.29 -3.55
C PHE A 26 -19.60 -7.08 -2.63
N THR A 27 -20.83 -6.68 -2.39
CA THR A 27 -21.14 -5.55 -1.48
C THR A 27 -20.65 -5.84 -0.06
N ASN A 28 -20.81 -7.07 0.42
CA ASN A 28 -20.28 -7.47 1.72
C ASN A 28 -18.74 -7.41 1.76
N ALA A 29 -18.06 -7.90 0.70
CA ALA A 29 -16.60 -7.81 0.61
C ALA A 29 -16.13 -6.35 0.57
N LEU A 30 -16.85 -5.47 -0.14
CA LEU A 30 -16.54 -4.05 -0.20
C LEU A 30 -16.59 -3.41 1.21
N MET A 31 -17.61 -3.72 2.00
CA MET A 31 -17.73 -3.20 3.36
C MET A 31 -16.71 -3.81 4.31
N GLU A 32 -16.68 -5.14 4.40
CA GLU A 32 -15.97 -5.85 5.47
C GLU A 32 -14.48 -6.08 5.16
N SER A 33 -14.10 -6.15 3.89
CA SER A 33 -12.70 -6.40 3.50
C SER A 33 -11.95 -5.13 3.12
N LEU A 34 -12.66 -4.07 2.70
CA LEU A 34 -12.05 -2.82 2.26
C LEU A 34 -12.41 -1.61 3.13
N ILE A 35 -13.69 -1.23 3.20
CA ILE A 35 -14.09 0.04 3.82
C ILE A 35 -13.81 0.04 5.32
N ASN A 36 -14.36 -0.91 6.07
CA ASN A 36 -14.22 -0.94 7.52
C ASN A 36 -12.73 -1.11 7.94
N PRO A 37 -11.96 -2.06 7.38
CA PRO A 37 -10.56 -2.23 7.75
C PRO A 37 -9.68 -1.03 7.35
N LEU A 38 -9.96 -0.38 6.21
CA LEU A 38 -9.22 0.81 5.80
C LEU A 38 -9.51 1.99 6.72
N GLN A 39 -10.76 2.17 7.14
CA GLN A 39 -11.14 3.20 8.10
C GLN A 39 -10.37 3.05 9.42
N ASP A 40 -10.26 1.83 9.94
CA ASP A 40 -9.48 1.55 11.15
C ASP A 40 -7.98 1.83 10.95
N LYS A 41 -7.43 1.45 9.79
CA LYS A 41 -6.00 1.64 9.49
C LYS A 41 -5.59 3.11 9.33
N ILE A 42 -6.48 3.99 8.88
CA ILE A 42 -6.16 5.42 8.68
C ILE A 42 -5.67 6.06 9.98
N GLU A 43 -6.34 5.79 11.11
CA GLU A 43 -5.93 6.36 12.40
C GLU A 43 -4.59 5.81 12.89
N ASP A 44 -4.34 4.51 12.69
CA ASP A 44 -3.05 3.89 13.04
C ASP A 44 -1.90 4.41 12.16
N TRP A 45 -2.14 4.65 10.87
CA TRP A 45 -1.15 5.21 9.97
C TRP A 45 -0.79 6.65 10.32
N LYS A 46 -1.76 7.47 10.75
CA LYS A 46 -1.50 8.82 11.26
C LYS A 46 -0.62 8.80 12.50
N LYS A 47 -0.91 7.90 13.46
CA LYS A 47 -0.10 7.72 14.67
C LYS A 47 1.32 7.28 14.32
N THR A 48 1.47 6.30 13.43
CA THR A 48 2.76 5.76 13.01
C THR A 48 3.60 6.83 12.28
N ALA A 49 3.00 7.62 11.38
CA ALA A 49 3.67 8.73 10.71
C ALA A 49 4.17 9.77 11.72
N THR A 50 3.30 10.18 12.64
CA THR A 50 3.64 11.15 13.70
C THR A 50 4.77 10.63 14.58
N GLN A 51 4.80 9.32 14.86
CA GLN A 51 5.84 8.69 15.66
C GLN A 51 7.18 8.67 14.93
N LEU A 52 7.20 8.29 13.64
CA LEU A 52 8.41 8.31 12.80
C LEU A 52 9.03 9.72 12.73
N ASP A 53 8.21 10.76 12.54
CA ASP A 53 8.66 12.14 12.52
C ASP A 53 9.24 12.59 13.87
N LYS A 54 8.57 12.23 14.97
CA LYS A 54 9.05 12.57 16.32
C LYS A 54 10.38 11.90 16.63
N ASP A 55 10.52 10.62 16.30
CA ASP A 55 11.74 9.85 16.55
C ASP A 55 12.90 10.37 15.71
N HIS A 56 12.67 10.62 14.41
CA HIS A 56 13.66 11.26 13.54
C HIS A 56 14.09 12.63 14.07
N ALA A 57 13.14 13.52 14.35
CA ALA A 57 13.44 14.86 14.81
C ALA A 57 14.21 14.89 16.14
N LYS A 58 13.91 13.95 17.04
CA LYS A 58 14.62 13.80 18.33
C LYS A 58 16.07 13.36 18.11
N GLU A 59 16.27 12.30 17.33
CA GLU A 59 17.61 11.75 17.09
C GLU A 59 18.47 12.72 16.28
N TYR A 60 17.92 13.29 15.21
CA TYR A 60 18.60 14.29 14.39
C TYR A 60 19.08 15.51 15.21
N LYS A 61 18.22 16.04 16.08
CA LYS A 61 18.60 17.17 16.96
C LYS A 61 19.73 16.79 17.91
N ARG A 62 19.70 15.57 18.45
CA ARG A 62 20.72 15.05 19.36
C ARG A 62 22.07 14.91 18.64
N SER A 63 22.13 14.18 17.54
CA SER A 63 23.37 13.94 16.80
C SER A 63 23.99 15.25 16.33
N ARG A 64 23.18 16.17 15.80
CA ARG A 64 23.63 17.50 15.39
C ARG A 64 24.19 18.32 16.55
N HIS A 65 23.59 18.23 17.75
CA HIS A 65 24.11 18.90 18.94
C HIS A 65 25.45 18.32 19.37
N GLU A 66 25.58 16.98 19.38
CA GLU A 66 26.83 16.28 19.72
C GLU A 66 27.97 16.63 18.75
N ILE A 67 27.71 16.61 17.44
CA ILE A 67 28.67 17.06 16.40
C ILE A 67 29.08 18.51 16.63
N LYS A 68 28.12 19.42 16.86
CA LYS A 68 28.41 20.85 17.11
C LYS A 68 29.30 21.03 18.33
N LYS A 69 29.03 20.30 19.42
CA LYS A 69 29.82 20.34 20.66
C LYS A 69 31.25 19.84 20.42
N LYS A 70 31.40 18.64 19.84
CA LYS A 70 32.70 18.04 19.53
C LYS A 70 33.52 18.89 18.55
N SER A 71 32.88 19.45 17.52
CA SER A 71 33.53 20.38 16.58
C SER A 71 34.02 21.65 17.28
N SER A 72 33.23 22.23 18.18
CA SER A 72 33.66 23.39 18.98
C SER A 72 34.87 23.09 19.85
N ASP A 73 34.90 21.93 20.51
CA ASP A 73 36.02 21.51 21.35
C ASP A 73 37.27 21.21 20.53
N THR A 74 37.11 20.59 19.36
CA THR A 74 38.20 20.35 18.40
C THR A 74 38.81 21.67 17.90
N MET A 75 37.99 22.68 17.61
CA MET A 75 38.48 24.02 17.23
C MET A 75 39.26 24.69 18.37
N LYS A 76 38.86 24.50 19.64
CA LYS A 76 39.64 25.00 20.79
C LYS A 76 40.98 24.28 20.91
N LEU A 77 41.00 22.96 20.71
CA LEU A 77 42.23 22.16 20.73
C LEU A 77 43.18 22.58 19.60
N GLN A 78 42.67 22.81 18.40
CA GLN A 78 43.44 23.32 17.27
C GLN A 78 44.10 24.67 17.59
N LYS A 79 43.38 25.58 18.26
CA LYS A 79 43.93 26.88 18.69
C LYS A 79 45.02 26.72 19.75
N LYS A 80 44.93 25.73 20.65
CA LYS A 80 45.97 25.42 21.64
C LYS A 80 47.21 24.81 20.98
N ALA A 81 47.03 23.81 20.12
CA ALA A 81 48.11 23.15 19.39
C ALA A 81 48.97 24.16 18.61
N ARG A 82 48.34 25.16 17.95
CA ARG A 82 49.07 26.24 17.25
C ARG A 82 49.92 27.13 18.16
N LYS A 83 49.54 27.30 19.43
CA LYS A 83 50.28 28.14 20.40
C LYS A 83 51.42 27.38 21.09
N GLU A 84 51.31 26.07 21.24
CA GLU A 84 52.28 25.22 21.96
C GLU A 84 53.47 24.75 21.11
N ILE A 85 53.51 25.08 19.81
CA ILE A 85 54.66 24.85 18.91
C ILE A 85 55.96 25.46 19.48
N GLN A 86 55.86 26.44 20.40
CA GLN A 86 57.00 27.10 21.04
C GLN A 86 57.59 26.34 22.26
N GLY A 87 56.99 25.25 22.76
CA GLY A 87 57.52 24.57 23.96
C GLY A 87 56.79 23.30 24.44
N ARG A 88 57.45 22.15 24.21
CA ARG A 88 57.43 20.89 24.99
C ARG A 88 56.23 19.92 24.97
N VAL A 89 55.08 20.20 24.37
CA VAL A 89 54.00 19.17 24.24
C VAL A 89 53.50 19.05 22.81
N ASP A 90 53.61 17.86 22.23
CA ASP A 90 53.03 17.56 20.92
C ASP A 90 51.54 17.23 21.05
N LEU A 91 50.69 18.22 20.78
CA LEU A 91 49.23 18.08 20.77
C LEU A 91 48.68 17.60 19.43
N GLN A 92 49.53 17.38 18.41
CA GLN A 92 49.09 17.01 17.07
C GLN A 92 48.30 15.69 17.04
N PRO A 93 48.73 14.60 17.71
CA PRO A 93 47.98 13.34 17.70
C PRO A 93 46.59 13.46 18.34
N GLN A 94 46.45 14.31 19.37
CA GLN A 94 45.17 14.56 20.03
C GLN A 94 44.23 15.37 19.13
N LEU A 95 44.77 16.33 18.38
CA LEU A 95 44.02 17.08 17.40
C LEU A 95 43.53 16.18 16.27
N ASP A 96 44.40 15.32 15.74
CA ASP A 96 44.06 14.39 14.66
C ASP A 96 42.97 13.41 15.09
N SER A 97 43.08 12.85 16.31
CA SER A 97 42.04 12.01 16.90
C SER A 97 40.71 12.77 17.08
N ALA A 98 40.74 14.01 17.57
CA ALA A 98 39.52 14.82 17.74
C ALA A 98 38.86 15.19 16.41
N MET A 99 39.65 15.42 15.36
CA MET A 99 39.15 15.64 14.00
C MET A 99 38.53 14.37 13.42
N GLN A 100 39.14 13.21 13.66
CA GLN A 100 38.59 11.91 13.24
C GLN A 100 37.25 11.64 13.93
N ASP A 101 37.15 11.87 15.24
CA ASP A 101 35.90 11.75 16.01
C ASP A 101 34.74 12.56 15.38
N VAL A 102 35.02 13.80 14.96
CA VAL A 102 34.01 14.66 14.32
C VAL A 102 33.60 14.09 12.96
N THR A 103 34.56 13.62 12.16
CA THR A 103 34.29 12.95 10.88
C THR A 103 33.42 11.70 11.08
N ASP A 104 33.76 10.85 12.04
CA ASP A 104 33.02 9.61 12.30
C ASP A 104 31.59 9.91 12.77
N MET A 105 31.39 10.93 13.61
CA MET A 105 30.05 11.38 14.00
C MET A 105 29.23 11.92 12.82
N CYS A 106 29.87 12.63 11.88
CA CYS A 106 29.21 13.09 10.66
C CYS A 106 28.77 11.91 9.77
N LEU A 107 29.63 10.91 9.59
CA LEU A 107 29.32 9.69 8.84
C LEU A 107 28.18 8.90 9.49
N LEU A 108 28.20 8.79 10.83
CA LEU A 108 27.11 8.13 11.56
C LEU A 108 25.79 8.88 11.39
N MET A 109 25.80 10.22 11.41
CA MET A 109 24.61 11.03 11.15
C MET A 109 24.07 10.80 9.72
N GLU A 110 24.94 10.73 8.71
CA GLU A 110 24.54 10.41 7.34
C GLU A 110 23.85 9.04 7.26
N GLU A 111 24.41 8.02 7.93
CA GLU A 111 23.81 6.68 7.96
C GLU A 111 22.47 6.66 8.70
N MET A 112 22.33 7.43 9.78
CA MET A 112 21.05 7.57 10.48
C MET A 112 19.97 8.21 9.60
N GLU A 113 20.33 9.21 8.79
CA GLU A 113 19.40 9.81 7.81
C GLU A 113 18.99 8.81 6.74
N LYS A 114 19.94 8.05 6.17
CA LYS A 114 19.63 6.96 5.22
C LYS A 114 18.65 5.96 5.82
N GLN A 115 18.87 5.57 7.07
CA GLN A 115 17.99 4.64 7.76
C GLN A 115 16.61 5.25 8.06
N ALA A 116 16.54 6.55 8.38
CA ALA A 116 15.27 7.25 8.56
C ALA A 116 14.44 7.28 7.28
N VAL A 117 15.07 7.63 6.14
CA VAL A 117 14.45 7.59 4.82
C VAL A 117 13.98 6.17 4.48
N ARG A 118 14.83 5.16 4.71
CA ARG A 118 14.47 3.76 4.49
C ARG A 118 13.23 3.35 5.28
N ARG A 119 13.15 3.71 6.57
CA ARG A 119 11.97 3.41 7.41
C ARG A 119 10.71 4.08 6.87
N ALA A 120 10.80 5.35 6.46
CA ALA A 120 9.66 6.08 5.88
C ALA A 120 9.16 5.44 4.58
N LEU A 121 10.07 5.07 3.67
CA LEU A 121 9.72 4.41 2.40
C LEU A 121 9.11 3.02 2.60
N VAL A 122 9.62 2.25 3.58
CA VAL A 122 9.05 0.94 3.91
C VAL A 122 7.64 1.09 4.46
N GLU A 123 7.41 2.07 5.33
CA GLU A 123 6.08 2.38 5.87
C GLU A 123 5.12 2.80 4.74
N GLU A 124 5.53 3.72 3.86
CA GLU A 124 4.74 4.14 2.69
C GLU A 124 4.35 2.94 1.81
N ARG A 125 5.33 2.11 1.43
CA ARG A 125 5.07 0.91 0.64
C ARG A 125 4.15 -0.07 1.38
N GLY A 126 4.34 -0.24 2.68
CA GLY A 126 3.53 -1.13 3.52
C GLY A 126 2.04 -0.75 3.53
N ARG A 127 1.73 0.55 3.51
CA ARG A 127 0.34 1.05 3.43
C ARG A 127 -0.32 0.65 2.13
N PHE A 128 0.36 0.83 0.99
CA PHE A 128 -0.15 0.39 -0.31
C PHE A 128 -0.31 -1.13 -0.38
N CYS A 129 0.65 -1.91 0.12
CA CYS A 129 0.52 -3.36 0.17
C CYS A 129 -0.70 -3.80 1.00
N THR A 130 -0.94 -3.14 2.14
CA THR A 130 -2.11 -3.41 2.99
C THR A 130 -3.42 -3.08 2.25
N PHE A 131 -3.48 -1.90 1.60
CA PHE A 131 -4.62 -1.50 0.79
C PHE A 131 -4.92 -2.50 -0.35
N ILE A 132 -3.88 -2.96 -1.06
CA ILE A 132 -4.05 -3.97 -2.12
C ILE A 132 -4.57 -5.29 -1.54
N GLY A 133 -4.11 -5.70 -0.35
CA GLY A 133 -4.64 -6.87 0.35
C GLY A 133 -6.14 -6.75 0.67
N PHE A 134 -6.60 -5.55 1.03
CA PHE A 134 -8.01 -5.24 1.27
C PHE A 134 -8.84 -5.20 -0.02
N LEU A 135 -8.26 -4.68 -1.11
CA LEU A 135 -8.92 -4.53 -2.40
C LEU A 135 -9.09 -5.86 -3.14
N GLN A 136 -8.13 -6.78 -3.00
CA GLN A 136 -8.12 -8.07 -3.69
C GLN A 136 -9.44 -8.87 -3.60
N PRO A 137 -10.05 -9.09 -2.41
CA PRO A 137 -11.33 -9.81 -2.33
C PRO A 137 -12.49 -9.09 -3.05
N VAL A 138 -12.48 -7.76 -3.09
CA VAL A 138 -13.49 -6.95 -3.81
C VAL A 138 -13.38 -7.19 -5.31
N VAL A 139 -12.16 -7.09 -5.85
CA VAL A 139 -11.88 -7.31 -7.28
C VAL A 139 -12.19 -8.76 -7.68
N ASN A 140 -11.88 -9.74 -6.83
CA ASN A 140 -12.24 -11.14 -7.08
C ASN A 140 -13.77 -11.34 -7.17
N GLY A 141 -14.53 -10.66 -6.31
CA GLY A 141 -15.99 -10.65 -6.36
C GLY A 141 -16.52 -10.04 -7.66
N GLU A 142 -15.92 -8.94 -8.12
CA GLU A 142 -16.25 -8.29 -9.38
C GLU A 142 -15.99 -9.20 -10.59
N ILE A 143 -14.81 -9.83 -10.65
CA ILE A 143 -14.47 -10.81 -11.71
C ILE A 143 -15.48 -11.96 -11.73
N ALA A 144 -15.86 -12.48 -10.57
CA ALA A 144 -16.84 -13.56 -10.47
C ALA A 144 -18.23 -13.16 -10.99
N MET A 145 -18.62 -11.89 -10.84
CA MET A 145 -19.86 -11.35 -11.42
C MET A 145 -19.76 -11.22 -12.95
N LEU A 146 -18.64 -10.70 -13.47
CA LEU A 146 -18.42 -10.55 -14.91
C LEU A 146 -18.50 -11.88 -15.66
N GLY A 147 -18.12 -13.00 -15.01
CA GLY A 147 -18.29 -14.35 -15.56
C GLY A 147 -19.74 -14.70 -15.93
N GLU A 148 -20.74 -14.13 -15.25
CA GLU A 148 -22.16 -14.41 -15.54
C GLU A 148 -22.64 -13.82 -16.87
N ILE A 149 -21.95 -12.80 -17.41
CA ILE A 149 -22.31 -12.15 -18.69
C ILE A 149 -22.36 -13.18 -19.82
N THR A 150 -21.38 -14.10 -19.85
CA THR A 150 -21.33 -15.16 -20.86
C THR A 150 -22.53 -16.09 -20.82
N HIS A 151 -23.06 -16.37 -19.63
CA HIS A 151 -24.25 -17.19 -19.45
C HIS A 151 -25.53 -16.46 -19.86
N LEU A 152 -25.64 -15.17 -19.56
CA LEU A 152 -26.78 -14.37 -20.01
C LEU A 152 -26.81 -14.26 -21.53
N GLN A 153 -25.65 -14.04 -22.16
CA GLN A 153 -25.53 -13.92 -23.61
C GLN A 153 -26.05 -15.19 -24.31
N ALA A 154 -25.60 -16.36 -23.87
CA ALA A 154 -26.08 -17.62 -24.45
C ALA A 154 -27.60 -17.80 -24.31
N ILE A 155 -28.19 -17.41 -23.17
CA ILE A 155 -29.64 -17.55 -22.96
C ILE A 155 -30.44 -16.56 -23.80
N ILE A 156 -29.96 -15.33 -23.99
CA ILE A 156 -30.67 -14.35 -24.84
C ILE A 156 -30.57 -14.74 -26.32
N ASP A 157 -29.45 -15.31 -26.75
CA ASP A 157 -29.29 -15.85 -28.10
C ASP A 157 -30.27 -17.00 -28.33
N ASP A 158 -30.36 -17.96 -27.39
CA ASP A 158 -31.35 -19.04 -27.41
C ASP A 158 -32.79 -18.50 -27.52
N LEU A 159 -33.15 -17.53 -26.67
CA LEU A 159 -34.48 -16.92 -26.65
C LEU A 159 -34.79 -16.25 -27.99
N THR A 160 -33.83 -15.51 -28.56
CA THR A 160 -33.97 -14.84 -29.85
C THR A 160 -34.33 -15.82 -30.96
N VAL A 161 -33.65 -16.97 -31.01
CA VAL A 161 -33.95 -18.05 -31.96
C VAL A 161 -35.34 -18.64 -31.70
N LEU A 162 -35.66 -18.97 -30.45
CA LEU A 162 -36.94 -19.59 -30.07
C LEU A 162 -38.16 -18.68 -30.32
N THR A 163 -37.96 -17.37 -30.36
CA THR A 163 -39.01 -16.38 -30.59
C THR A 163 -39.00 -15.80 -32.01
N THR A 164 -38.28 -16.42 -32.95
CA THR A 164 -38.25 -15.95 -34.34
C THR A 164 -39.61 -16.17 -35.03
N ASP A 165 -40.11 -15.12 -35.69
CA ASP A 165 -41.37 -15.09 -36.46
C ASP A 165 -42.60 -15.60 -35.67
N PRO A 166 -43.17 -14.77 -34.77
CA PRO A 166 -44.26 -15.18 -33.89
C PRO A 166 -45.58 -15.50 -34.61
N HIS A 167 -45.70 -15.15 -35.90
CA HIS A 167 -46.89 -15.40 -36.70
C HIS A 167 -46.84 -16.71 -37.48
N LYS A 168 -45.72 -17.43 -37.41
CA LYS A 168 -45.54 -18.73 -38.03
C LYS A 168 -45.46 -19.82 -36.96
N LEU A 169 -46.28 -20.87 -37.11
CA LEU A 169 -46.22 -22.01 -36.20
C LEU A 169 -44.89 -22.76 -36.43
N PRO A 170 -44.06 -22.96 -35.39
CA PRO A 170 -42.81 -23.69 -35.54
C PRO A 170 -43.09 -25.20 -35.69
N PRO A 171 -42.24 -25.95 -36.44
CA PRO A 171 -42.45 -27.39 -36.67
C PRO A 171 -42.57 -28.23 -35.39
N ALA A 172 -41.89 -27.82 -34.31
CA ALA A 172 -41.98 -28.47 -33.00
C ALA A 172 -43.34 -28.29 -32.28
N SER A 173 -44.27 -27.54 -32.88
CA SER A 173 -45.66 -27.39 -32.43
C SER A 173 -46.67 -28.01 -33.40
N GLU A 174 -46.22 -28.57 -34.54
CA GLU A 174 -47.06 -29.24 -35.55
C GLU A 174 -47.10 -30.77 -35.37
N GLN A 175 -46.50 -31.27 -34.30
CA GLN A 175 -46.44 -32.68 -33.88
C GLN A 175 -47.25 -32.89 -32.61
#